data_AF-A0AAU6ARV4-F1
#
_entry.id   AF-A0AAU6ARV4-F1
#
_cell.length_a   1.000
_cell.length_b   1.000
_cell.length_c   1.000
_cell.angle_alpha   90.00
_cell.angle_beta   90.00
_cell.angle_gamma   90.00
#
_symmetry.space_group_name_H-M   'P 1'
#
loop_
_entity.id
_entity.type
_entity.pdbx_description
1 polymer ?
#
loop_
_entity_poly.entity_id
_entity_poly.type
_entity_poly.pdbx_seq_one_letter_code
_entity_poly.pdbx_strand_id
1 'polypeptide(L)'
;MRSACRGGRADFCRALRPSRLQDRRKGAVYRVRAARVVVCADGLRTPQVLFASGIRPRALGHYLNEHFQMTAFLVLDDEFDPAGYPPGEFATVRIPFSDARPM
;
A
#
# COMPACT_ATOMS: atom_id res chain seq x y z
N MET A 1 19.00 -23.38 23.43
CA MET A 1 18.90 -22.65 24.70
C MET A 1 18.31 -21.27 24.39
N ARG A 2 17.14 -20.95 24.95
CA ARG A 2 16.38 -19.72 24.66
C ARG A 2 17.10 -18.52 25.28
N SER A 3 17.28 -17.45 24.52
CA SER A 3 17.63 -16.12 25.03
C SER A 3 16.69 -15.12 24.38
N ALA A 4 15.94 -14.42 25.22
CA ALA A 4 14.85 -13.53 24.84
C ALA A 4 15.39 -12.22 24.27
N CYS A 5 15.03 -11.92 23.02
CA CYS A 5 15.17 -10.57 22.46
C CYS A 5 14.22 -9.62 23.18
N ARG A 6 14.67 -9.01 24.27
CA ARG A 6 14.06 -7.80 24.82
C ARG A 6 14.76 -6.59 24.18
N GLY A 7 13.97 -5.70 23.57
CA GLY A 7 14.41 -4.36 23.19
C GLY A 7 14.79 -4.16 21.72
N GLY A 8 13.80 -3.84 20.89
CA GLY A 8 13.77 -2.60 20.09
C GLY A 8 14.87 -2.25 19.08
N ARG A 9 15.89 -3.07 18.85
CA ARG A 9 16.85 -2.90 17.74
C ARG A 9 16.94 -4.22 17.01
N ALA A 10 16.11 -4.36 15.97
CA ALA A 10 16.22 -5.49 15.07
C ALA A 10 17.60 -5.38 14.38
N ASP A 11 18.50 -6.28 14.74
CA ASP A 11 19.70 -6.61 13.99
C ASP A 11 19.28 -7.12 12.58
N PHE A 12 18.90 -6.19 11.72
CA PHE A 12 18.75 -6.43 10.28
C PHE A 12 20.11 -6.65 9.61
N CYS A 13 21.21 -6.37 10.30
CA CYS A 13 22.59 -6.44 9.80
C CYS A 13 23.18 -7.86 9.82
N ARG A 14 22.40 -8.91 9.55
CA ARG A 14 22.98 -10.22 9.20
C ARG A 14 23.33 -10.19 7.72
N ALA A 15 24.61 -10.39 7.39
CA ALA A 15 25.23 -10.39 6.06
C ALA A 15 24.22 -10.38 4.89
N LEU A 16 24.04 -9.21 4.26
CA LEU A 16 23.14 -9.08 3.12
C LEU A 16 23.64 -10.02 2.01
N ARG A 17 22.84 -11.05 1.70
CA ARG A 17 23.07 -11.87 0.50
C ARG A 17 23.04 -10.92 -0.71
N PRO A 18 23.83 -11.19 -1.76
CA PRO A 18 23.74 -10.42 -2.98
C PRO A 18 22.31 -10.42 -3.50
N SER A 19 21.80 -9.24 -3.83
CA SER A 19 20.45 -9.06 -4.38
C SER A 19 20.39 -9.68 -5.77
N ARG A 20 19.38 -10.52 -6.01
CA ARG A 20 19.11 -11.08 -7.34
C ARG A 20 18.11 -10.19 -8.06
N LEU A 21 18.54 -9.57 -9.16
CA LEU A 21 17.70 -8.72 -10.00
C LEU A 21 17.44 -9.42 -11.32
N GLN A 22 16.26 -9.23 -11.89
CA GLN A 22 15.92 -9.67 -13.24
C GLN A 22 15.57 -8.46 -14.08
N ASP A 23 16.28 -8.26 -15.19
CA ASP A 23 15.85 -7.29 -16.21
C ASP A 23 14.65 -7.90 -16.94
N ARG A 24 13.48 -7.30 -16.74
CA ARG A 24 12.21 -7.74 -17.33
C ARG A 24 12.15 -7.61 -18.86
N ARG A 25 12.99 -6.77 -19.46
CA ARG A 25 13.04 -6.57 -20.93
C ARG A 25 13.89 -7.62 -21.62
N LYS A 26 15.02 -7.99 -20.99
CA LYS A 26 16.02 -8.90 -21.56
C LYS A 26 15.98 -10.31 -21.00
N GLY A 27 15.28 -10.53 -19.88
CA GLY A 27 15.25 -11.79 -19.13
C GLY A 27 16.53 -12.08 -18.32
N ALA A 28 17.60 -11.31 -18.53
CA ALA A 28 18.88 -11.48 -17.86
C ALA A 28 18.78 -11.29 -16.34
N VAL A 29 19.56 -12.09 -15.60
CA VAL A 29 19.58 -12.11 -14.14
C VAL A 29 20.95 -11.68 -13.63
N TYR A 30 20.95 -10.78 -12.65
CA TYR A 30 22.15 -10.20 -12.06
C TYR A 30 22.21 -10.50 -10.57
N ARG A 31 23.43 -10.67 -10.03
CA ARG A 31 23.70 -10.66 -8.59
C ARG A 31 24.46 -9.40 -8.24
N VAL A 32 23.85 -8.52 -7.47
CA VAL A 32 24.44 -7.24 -7.06
C VAL A 32 24.90 -7.34 -5.62
N ARG A 33 26.15 -6.96 -5.36
CA ARG A 33 26.70 -6.81 -4.00
C ARG A 33 26.69 -5.34 -3.62
N ALA A 34 26.30 -5.04 -2.39
CA ALA A 34 26.32 -3.69 -1.85
C ALA A 34 26.58 -3.74 -0.33
N ALA A 35 27.23 -2.71 0.21
CA ALA A 35 27.42 -2.58 1.65
C ALA A 35 26.10 -2.31 2.40
N ARG A 36 25.15 -1.67 1.71
CA ARG A 36 23.80 -1.33 2.20
C ARG A 36 22.80 -1.55 1.06
N VAL A 37 21.58 -1.98 1.42
CA VAL A 37 20.47 -2.17 0.48
C VAL A 37 19.26 -1.43 1.04
N VAL A 38 18.64 -0.58 0.21
CA VAL A 38 17.38 0.10 0.51
C VAL A 38 16.31 -0.48 -0.40
N VAL A 39 15.16 -0.86 0.16
CA VAL A 39 14.03 -1.43 -0.60
C VAL A 39 12.92 -0.39 -0.69
N CYS A 40 12.62 0.05 -1.91
CA CYS A 40 11.62 1.08 -2.20
C CYS A 40 10.60 0.56 -3.24
N ALA A 41 9.97 -0.58 -2.97
CA ALA A 41 9.14 -1.28 -3.95
C ALA A 41 7.65 -0.93 -3.86
N ASP A 42 7.24 0.07 -3.07
CA ASP A 42 5.86 0.42 -2.63
C ASP A 42 5.32 -0.39 -1.44
N GLY A 43 4.15 0.01 -0.95
CA GLY A 43 3.51 -0.54 0.25
C GLY A 43 3.12 -2.02 0.15
N LEU A 44 2.94 -2.55 -1.07
CA LEU A 44 2.62 -3.96 -1.31
C LEU A 44 3.86 -4.78 -1.66
N ARG A 45 4.73 -4.29 -2.56
CA ARG A 45 5.85 -5.11 -3.04
C ARG A 45 7.05 -5.05 -2.11
N THR A 46 7.21 -4.01 -1.27
CA THR A 46 8.25 -3.99 -0.24
C THR A 46 8.10 -5.16 0.74
N PRO A 47 6.93 -5.41 1.36
CA PRO A 47 6.77 -6.57 2.22
C PRO A 47 6.92 -7.90 1.46
N GLN A 48 6.49 -7.99 0.19
CA GLN A 48 6.71 -9.19 -0.63
C GLN A 48 8.19 -9.49 -0.86
N VAL A 49 8.99 -8.50 -1.25
CA VAL A 49 10.44 -8.65 -1.49
C VAL A 49 11.16 -9.06 -0.21
N LEU A 50 10.82 -8.45 0.93
CA LEU A 50 11.41 -8.79 2.23
C LEU A 50 11.03 -10.23 2.64
N PHE A 51 9.76 -10.61 2.50
CA PHE A 51 9.27 -11.96 2.83
C PHE A 51 9.95 -13.05 1.99
N ALA A 52 10.04 -12.82 0.68
CA ALA A 52 10.74 -13.69 -0.28
C ALA A 52 12.25 -13.78 0.00
N SER A 53 12.83 -12.70 0.54
CA SER A 53 14.24 -12.64 0.97
C SER A 53 14.49 -13.26 2.35
N GLY A 54 13.45 -13.77 3.02
CA GLY A 54 13.55 -14.39 4.35
C GLY A 54 13.58 -13.40 5.52
N ILE A 55 13.38 -12.11 5.26
CA ILE A 55 13.22 -11.07 6.27
C ILE A 55 11.74 -11.05 6.66
N ARG A 56 11.41 -11.51 7.87
CA ARG A 56 10.01 -11.76 8.29
C ARG A 56 9.71 -11.28 9.71
N PRO A 57 9.83 -9.97 10.00
CA PRO A 57 9.39 -9.43 11.28
C PRO A 57 7.86 -9.63 11.43
N ARG A 58 7.37 -9.74 12.67
CA ARG A 58 5.95 -9.97 12.97
C ARG A 58 5.01 -8.96 12.32
N ALA A 59 5.44 -7.71 12.14
CA ALA A 59 4.61 -6.66 11.54
C ALA A 59 4.62 -6.67 10.00
N LEU A 60 5.42 -7.52 9.35
CA LEU A 60 5.58 -7.49 7.89
C LEU A 60 4.28 -7.84 7.17
N GLY A 61 3.76 -6.90 6.37
CA GLY A 61 2.50 -7.10 5.65
C GLY A 61 1.25 -7.05 6.54
N HIS A 62 1.40 -6.73 7.83
CA HIS A 62 0.28 -6.44 8.72
C HIS A 62 0.01 -4.93 8.75
N TYR A 63 -1.22 -4.56 9.14
CA TYR A 63 -1.63 -3.16 9.31
C TYR A 63 -1.58 -2.34 8.02
N LEU A 64 -1.77 -3.00 6.88
CA LEU A 64 -2.00 -2.29 5.62
C LEU A 64 -3.30 -1.49 5.76
N ASN A 65 -3.20 -0.19 5.54
CA ASN A 65 -4.34 0.70 5.48
C ASN A 65 -4.50 1.17 4.03
N GLU A 66 -5.75 1.29 3.63
CA GLU A 66 -6.20 2.02 2.44
C GLU A 66 -7.31 2.96 2.93
N HIS A 67 -7.52 4.04 2.22
CA HIS A 67 -8.70 4.87 2.30
C HIS A 67 -9.94 4.12 1.82
N PHE A 68 -11.04 4.33 2.52
CA PHE A 68 -12.35 3.93 2.01
C PHE A 68 -12.77 4.86 0.86
N GLN A 69 -13.14 4.30 -0.28
CA GLN A 69 -13.58 5.08 -1.44
C GLN A 69 -15.10 4.95 -1.63
N MET A 70 -15.79 6.09 -1.68
CA MET A 70 -17.22 6.19 -1.97
C MET A 70 -17.43 6.93 -3.29
N THR A 71 -18.23 6.35 -4.18
CA THR A 71 -18.54 6.93 -5.48
C THR A 71 -20.05 6.85 -5.71
N ALA A 72 -20.64 7.93 -6.22
CA ALA A 72 -22.03 7.96 -6.65
C ALA A 72 -22.10 8.34 -8.14
N PHE A 73 -23.00 7.70 -8.87
CA PHE A 73 -23.39 8.09 -10.21
C PHE A 73 -24.83 8.61 -10.15
N LEU A 74 -25.09 9.72 -10.84
CA LEU A 74 -26.40 10.36 -10.91
C LEU A 74 -26.82 10.44 -12.37
N VAL A 75 -28.12 10.29 -12.61
CA VAL A 75 -28.75 10.62 -13.88
C VAL A 75 -29.61 11.85 -13.61
N LEU A 76 -29.46 12.86 -14.45
CA LEU A 76 -30.35 14.02 -14.43
C LEU A 76 -31.59 13.67 -15.26
N ASP A 77 -32.74 14.15 -14.80
CA ASP A 77 -33.97 14.10 -15.59
C ASP A 77 -33.83 15.02 -16.82
N ASP A 78 -34.53 14.70 -17.91
CA ASP A 78 -34.54 15.52 -19.13
C ASP A 78 -35.11 16.94 -18.86
N GLU A 79 -35.93 17.09 -17.82
CA GLU A 79 -36.50 18.37 -17.37
C GLU A 79 -35.58 19.19 -16.46
N PHE A 80 -34.34 18.76 -16.22
CA PHE A 80 -33.41 19.48 -15.33
C PHE A 80 -33.01 20.86 -15.89
N ASP A 81 -33.44 21.93 -15.20
CA ASP A 81 -33.05 23.31 -15.51
C ASP A 81 -31.84 23.77 -14.66
N PRO A 82 -30.64 23.89 -15.25
CA PRO A 82 -29.45 24.38 -14.55
C PRO A 82 -29.54 25.87 -14.17
N ALA A 83 -30.39 26.66 -14.81
CA ALA A 83 -30.53 28.09 -14.50
C ALA A 83 -31.26 28.33 -13.16
N GLY A 84 -31.99 27.33 -12.66
CA GLY A 84 -32.63 27.36 -11.35
C GLY A 84 -31.67 27.27 -10.15
N TYR A 85 -30.39 26.98 -10.38
CA TYR A 85 -29.38 26.81 -9.33
C TYR A 85 -28.34 27.95 -9.37
N PRO A 86 -28.37 28.88 -8.40
CA PRO A 86 -27.45 30.01 -8.39
C PRO A 86 -25.99 29.55 -8.17
N PRO A 87 -25.01 30.19 -8.82
CA PRO A 87 -23.60 29.85 -8.65
C PRO A 87 -23.17 30.07 -7.19
N GLY A 88 -22.53 29.05 -6.60
CA GLY A 88 -22.01 29.09 -5.23
C GLY A 88 -22.71 28.16 -4.24
N GLU A 89 -23.88 27.59 -4.59
CA GLU A 89 -24.48 26.50 -3.83
C GLU A 89 -23.94 25.15 -4.32
N PHE A 90 -23.06 24.53 -3.55
CA PHE A 90 -22.65 23.16 -3.82
C PHE A 90 -23.78 22.19 -3.44
N ALA A 91 -24.41 21.56 -4.44
CA ALA A 91 -25.24 20.40 -4.22
C ALA A 91 -24.33 19.18 -3.97
N THR A 92 -24.24 18.72 -2.72
CA THR A 92 -23.45 17.54 -2.37
C THR A 92 -24.33 16.28 -2.35
N VAL A 93 -23.86 15.22 -3.00
CA VAL A 93 -24.48 13.90 -2.85
C VAL A 93 -24.12 13.37 -1.47
N ARG A 94 -25.12 13.21 -0.62
CA ARG A 94 -24.94 12.53 0.66
C ARG A 94 -24.89 11.03 0.44
N ILE A 95 -23.70 10.46 0.54
CA ILE A 95 -23.53 9.00 0.54
C ILE A 95 -23.54 8.55 2.00
N PRO A 96 -24.62 7.91 2.50
CA PRO A 96 -24.68 7.49 3.89
C PRO A 96 -23.64 6.39 4.13
N PHE A 97 -22.72 6.63 5.07
CA PHE A 97 -21.79 5.64 5.59
C PHE A 97 -22.04 5.46 7.09
N SER A 98 -22.03 4.20 7.55
CA SER A 98 -22.08 3.87 8.97
C SER A 98 -21.31 2.59 9.22
N ASP A 99 -20.44 2.61 10.24
CA ASP A 99 -19.74 1.41 10.72
C ASP A 99 -20.72 0.30 11.17
N ALA A 100 -21.97 0.65 11.50
CA ALA A 100 -23.00 -0.29 11.90
C ALA A 100 -23.70 -1.01 10.73
N ARG A 101 -23.48 -0.57 9.48
CA ARG A 101 -24.04 -1.18 8.26
C ARG A 101 -22.99 -1.19 7.15
N PRO A 102 -22.01 -2.10 7.19
CA PRO A 102 -21.08 -2.29 6.09
C PRO A 102 -21.86 -2.75 4.85
N MET A 103 -21.63 -2.11 3.69
CA MET A 103 -22.15 -2.56 2.39
C MET A 103 -21.47 -3.86 1.95
#